data_AF-A0A1Y3UN64-F1
#
_entry.id   AF-A0A1Y3UN64-F1
#
_cell.length_a   1.000
_cell.length_b   1.000
_cell.length_c   1.000
_cell.angle_alpha   90.00
_cell.angle_beta   90.00
_cell.angle_gamma   90.00
#
_symmetry.space_group_name_H-M   'P 1'
#
loop_
_entity.id
_entity.type
_entity.pdbx_description
1 polymer ?
#
loop_
_entity_poly.entity_id
_entity_poly.type
_entity_poly.pdbx_seq_one_letter_code
_entity_poly.pdbx_strand_id
1 'polypeptide(L)'
;MKRTTKLLLSVTSGVLAAALALWYGSSVRAEAEQARQEALAAYGGELVSVCVASRDIDAGEALSEANVHVEEWVASLLPDGAVTSVADIAGSRATSSIPERAVICPVYLEQEDGAIEVPAGTVAVSVPVDEEHAVGGAISPGDQVDVYVSNNGVADLLCRAGVIDTSAHGKETEGTTISWATLAIEPERVTEVLAATAKGSVSLTLPDATLDQEAEGGSTDDAEEADEAASDGKADDAGAEGDGDASAGKEADGAAADAAASGGGA
;
A
#
# COMPACT_ATOMS: atom_id res chain seq x y z
N MET A 1 -81.90 5.64 -58.25
CA MET A 1 -80.70 5.24 -57.46
C MET A 1 -81.16 4.41 -56.27
N LYS A 2 -80.70 3.16 -56.16
CA LYS A 2 -81.26 2.12 -55.27
C LYS A 2 -80.81 2.36 -53.81
N ARG A 3 -81.71 2.23 -52.84
CA ARG A 3 -81.47 2.51 -51.40
C ARG A 3 -80.27 1.74 -50.82
N THR A 4 -79.91 0.61 -51.43
CA THR A 4 -78.76 -0.22 -51.10
C THR A 4 -77.41 0.49 -51.30
N THR A 5 -77.26 1.36 -52.30
CA THR A 5 -76.00 2.09 -52.53
C THR A 5 -75.74 3.16 -51.47
N LYS A 6 -76.81 3.72 -50.87
CA LYS A 6 -76.69 4.70 -49.76
C LYS A 6 -76.31 4.02 -48.43
N LEU A 7 -76.85 2.82 -48.18
CA LEU A 7 -76.50 1.98 -47.03
C LEU A 7 -75.05 1.47 -47.11
N LEU A 8 -74.59 1.08 -48.29
CA LEU A 8 -73.20 0.66 -48.50
C LEU A 8 -72.21 1.80 -48.19
N LEU A 9 -72.51 3.02 -48.64
CA LEU A 9 -71.64 4.19 -48.45
C LEU A 9 -71.50 4.59 -46.96
N SER A 10 -72.57 4.50 -46.17
CA SER A 10 -72.51 4.80 -44.73
C SER A 10 -71.74 3.74 -43.94
N VAL A 11 -71.89 2.46 -44.31
CA VAL A 11 -71.14 1.37 -43.67
C VAL A 11 -69.65 1.49 -43.96
N THR A 12 -69.27 1.77 -45.21
CA THR A 12 -67.86 1.97 -45.57
C THR A 12 -67.25 3.17 -44.85
N SER A 13 -68.00 4.27 -44.71
CA SER A 13 -67.53 5.44 -43.96
C SER A 13 -67.36 5.16 -42.46
N GLY A 14 -68.27 4.39 -41.85
CA GLY A 14 -68.18 4.01 -40.44
C GLY A 14 -66.99 3.09 -40.15
N VAL A 15 -66.74 2.11 -41.02
CA VAL A 15 -65.59 1.21 -40.91
C VAL A 15 -64.28 1.98 -41.08
N LEU A 16 -64.21 2.91 -42.05
CA LEU A 16 -63.02 3.75 -42.25
C LEU A 16 -62.75 4.65 -41.04
N ALA A 17 -63.78 5.28 -40.47
CA ALA A 17 -63.64 6.12 -39.30
C ALA A 17 -63.17 5.32 -38.07
N ALA A 18 -63.74 4.13 -37.85
CA ALA A 18 -63.32 3.24 -36.76
C ALA A 18 -61.87 2.76 -36.95
N ALA A 19 -61.46 2.44 -38.17
CA ALA A 19 -60.08 2.03 -38.46
C ALA A 19 -59.07 3.16 -38.19
N LEU A 20 -59.37 4.39 -38.59
CA LEU A 20 -58.51 5.55 -38.33
C LEU A 20 -58.42 5.87 -36.83
N ALA A 21 -59.54 5.77 -36.10
CA ALA A 21 -59.56 5.99 -34.65
C ALA A 21 -58.75 4.92 -33.90
N LEU A 22 -58.83 3.66 -34.32
CA LEU A 22 -58.02 2.57 -33.75
C LEU A 22 -56.53 2.75 -34.08
N TRP A 23 -56.20 3.15 -35.30
CA TRP A 23 -54.81 3.40 -35.70
C TRP A 23 -54.19 4.56 -34.91
N TYR A 24 -54.89 5.70 -34.83
CA TYR A 24 -54.43 6.85 -34.04
C TYR A 24 -54.39 6.55 -32.53
N GLY A 25 -55.38 5.81 -32.02
CA GLY A 25 -55.37 5.34 -30.64
C GLY A 25 -54.22 4.38 -30.35
N SER A 26 -53.82 3.55 -31.32
CA SER A 26 -52.68 2.65 -31.20
C SER A 26 -51.34 3.38 -31.30
N SER A 27 -51.21 4.41 -32.14
CA SER A 27 -49.98 5.20 -32.26
C SER A 27 -49.72 6.02 -31.00
N VAL A 28 -50.75 6.65 -30.44
CA VAL A 28 -50.63 7.41 -29.17
C VAL A 28 -50.31 6.49 -28.00
N ARG A 29 -50.84 5.26 -27.98
CA ARG A 29 -50.49 4.26 -26.96
C ARG A 29 -49.05 3.75 -27.13
N ALA A 30 -48.57 3.59 -28.36
CA ALA A 30 -47.20 3.17 -28.62
C ALA A 30 -46.17 4.22 -28.16
N GLU A 31 -46.44 5.51 -28.37
CA GLU A 31 -45.61 6.61 -27.86
C GLU A 31 -45.58 6.64 -26.32
N ALA A 32 -46.72 6.38 -25.67
CA ALA A 32 -46.78 6.31 -24.20
C ALA A 32 -46.01 5.11 -23.63
N GLU A 33 -46.10 3.95 -24.28
CA GLU A 33 -45.36 2.76 -23.86
C GLU A 33 -43.85 2.91 -24.12
N GLN A 34 -43.45 3.59 -25.20
CA GLN A 34 -42.05 3.93 -25.46
C GLN A 34 -41.49 4.89 -24.41
N ALA A 35 -42.20 5.96 -24.05
CA ALA A 35 -41.76 6.86 -22.98
C ALA A 35 -41.64 6.13 -21.63
N ARG A 36 -42.55 5.17 -21.37
CA ARG A 36 -42.49 4.31 -20.18
C ARG A 36 -41.29 3.35 -20.24
N GLN A 37 -41.01 2.77 -21.41
CA GLN A 37 -39.87 1.88 -21.62
C GLN A 37 -38.54 2.63 -21.59
N GLU A 38 -38.46 3.84 -22.11
CA GLU A 38 -37.28 4.72 -22.04
C GLU A 38 -37.00 5.15 -20.60
N ALA A 39 -38.03 5.50 -19.83
CA ALA A 39 -37.87 5.76 -18.40
C ALA A 39 -37.41 4.49 -17.66
N LEU A 40 -37.99 3.34 -17.95
CA LEU A 40 -37.55 2.07 -17.36
C LEU A 40 -36.16 1.63 -17.85
N ALA A 41 -35.71 2.02 -19.04
CA ALA A 41 -34.36 1.73 -19.51
C ALA A 41 -33.33 2.71 -18.93
N ALA A 42 -33.73 3.97 -18.70
CA ALA A 42 -32.89 4.98 -18.06
C ALA A 42 -32.70 4.73 -16.56
N TYR A 43 -33.71 4.15 -15.90
CA TYR A 43 -33.70 3.88 -14.44
C TYR A 43 -33.68 2.40 -14.06
N GLY A 44 -33.88 1.48 -15.00
CA GLY A 44 -33.92 0.03 -14.79
C GLY A 44 -32.70 -0.65 -15.38
N GLY A 45 -31.52 -0.16 -14.98
CA GLY A 45 -30.28 -0.93 -15.10
C GLY A 45 -30.27 -2.11 -14.13
N GLU A 46 -29.16 -2.84 -14.11
CA GLU A 46 -28.90 -3.85 -13.08
C GLU A 46 -28.99 -3.19 -11.69
N LEU A 47 -29.90 -3.71 -10.86
CA LEU A 47 -30.05 -3.26 -9.48
C LEU A 47 -29.05 -4.03 -8.62
N VAL A 48 -28.30 -3.30 -7.81
CA VAL A 48 -27.31 -3.83 -6.89
C VAL A 48 -27.64 -3.29 -5.50
N SER A 49 -27.66 -4.18 -4.53
CA SER A 49 -27.84 -3.82 -3.12
C SER A 49 -26.57 -3.13 -2.62
N VAL A 50 -26.71 -1.92 -2.07
CA VAL A 50 -25.59 -1.15 -1.51
C VAL A 50 -25.89 -0.62 -0.12
N CYS A 51 -24.84 -0.38 0.64
CA CYS A 51 -24.89 0.19 1.98
C CYS A 51 -25.01 1.72 1.90
N VAL A 52 -25.99 2.25 2.60
CA VAL A 52 -26.35 3.67 2.58
C VAL A 52 -26.54 4.19 4.00
N ALA A 53 -26.01 5.38 4.27
CA ALA A 53 -26.14 6.04 5.56
C ALA A 53 -27.61 6.36 5.86
N SER A 54 -28.13 5.88 6.99
CA SER A 54 -29.51 6.13 7.43
C SER A 54 -29.69 7.51 8.08
N ARG A 55 -28.58 8.15 8.45
CA ARG A 55 -28.50 9.51 9.02
C ARG A 55 -27.11 10.09 8.73
N ASP A 56 -26.89 11.34 9.10
CA ASP A 56 -25.56 11.93 9.14
C ASP A 56 -24.66 11.13 10.12
N ILE A 57 -23.49 10.74 9.63
CA ILE A 57 -22.42 10.05 10.38
C ILE A 57 -21.24 11.03 10.49
N ASP A 58 -20.80 11.29 11.71
CA ASP A 58 -19.68 12.18 11.96
C ASP A 58 -18.33 11.47 11.74
N ALA A 59 -17.28 12.25 11.48
CA ALA A 59 -15.92 11.70 11.40
C ALA A 59 -15.51 11.07 12.75
N GLY A 60 -14.94 9.86 12.69
CA GLY A 60 -14.55 9.04 13.84
C GLY A 60 -15.68 8.15 14.39
N GLU A 61 -16.91 8.28 13.88
CA GLU A 61 -18.01 7.41 14.28
C GLU A 61 -17.91 6.02 13.63
N ALA A 62 -18.24 4.97 14.40
CA ALA A 62 -18.21 3.59 13.91
C ALA A 62 -19.47 3.25 13.11
N LEU A 63 -19.31 2.58 11.98
CA LEU A 63 -20.41 2.09 11.16
C LEU A 63 -20.93 0.76 11.72
N SER A 64 -22.25 0.63 11.76
CA SER A 64 -22.99 -0.50 12.31
C SER A 64 -24.37 -0.61 11.66
N GLU A 65 -25.09 -1.69 11.95
CA GLU A 65 -26.49 -1.86 11.50
C GLU A 65 -27.45 -0.76 12.02
N ALA A 66 -27.03 0.08 12.98
CA ALA A 66 -27.85 1.16 13.50
C ALA A 66 -27.79 2.45 12.66
N ASN A 67 -26.69 2.70 11.95
CA ASN A 67 -26.48 3.92 11.15
C ASN A 67 -26.37 3.64 9.64
N VAL A 68 -26.35 2.37 9.23
CA VAL A 68 -26.31 1.96 7.83
C VAL A 68 -27.41 0.96 7.54
N HIS A 69 -28.00 1.06 6.35
CA HIS A 69 -28.97 0.10 5.84
C HIS A 69 -28.67 -0.23 4.38
N VAL A 70 -29.22 -1.35 3.91
CA VAL A 70 -29.07 -1.79 2.53
C VAL A 70 -30.22 -1.24 1.69
N GLU A 71 -29.90 -0.54 0.61
CA GLU A 71 -30.86 -0.01 -0.36
C GLU A 71 -30.50 -0.50 -1.77
N GLU A 72 -31.52 -0.76 -2.60
CA GLU A 72 -31.34 -1.18 -3.99
C GLU A 72 -31.00 0.04 -4.86
N TRP A 73 -29.86 -0.01 -5.54
CA TRP A 73 -29.38 1.08 -6.39
C TRP A 73 -29.12 0.62 -7.81
N VAL A 74 -29.20 1.54 -8.77
CA VAL A 74 -28.85 1.24 -10.16
C VAL A 74 -27.33 1.23 -10.29
N ALA A 75 -26.76 0.12 -10.77
CA ALA A 75 -25.32 -0.07 -10.89
C ALA A 75 -24.61 1.07 -11.64
N SER A 76 -25.27 1.65 -12.65
CA SER A 76 -24.72 2.75 -13.46
C SER A 76 -24.63 4.10 -12.74
N LEU A 77 -25.28 4.24 -11.58
CA LEU A 77 -25.30 5.47 -10.77
C LEU A 77 -24.45 5.34 -9.50
N LEU A 78 -23.82 4.19 -9.28
CA LEU A 78 -22.99 3.96 -8.11
C LEU A 78 -21.59 4.54 -8.31
N PRO A 79 -21.02 5.18 -7.27
CA PRO A 79 -19.59 5.45 -7.23
C PRO A 79 -18.80 4.14 -7.26
N ASP A 80 -17.59 4.18 -7.80
CA ASP A 80 -16.69 3.03 -7.82
C ASP A 80 -16.40 2.53 -6.40
N GLY A 81 -16.47 1.21 -6.21
CA GLY A 81 -16.16 0.56 -4.94
C GLY A 81 -17.26 0.65 -3.87
N ALA A 82 -18.50 1.00 -4.22
CA ALA A 82 -19.62 1.02 -3.27
C ALA A 82 -19.76 -0.32 -2.51
N VAL A 83 -19.90 -0.24 -1.18
CA VAL A 83 -19.98 -1.44 -0.34
C VAL A 83 -21.36 -2.06 -0.41
N THR A 84 -21.44 -3.37 -0.62
CA THR A 84 -22.71 -4.09 -0.85
C THR A 84 -23.26 -4.82 0.38
N SER A 85 -22.44 -5.00 1.42
CA SER A 85 -22.80 -5.73 2.64
C SER A 85 -22.46 -4.96 3.91
N VAL A 86 -23.40 -4.95 4.87
CA VAL A 86 -23.20 -4.28 6.17
C VAL A 86 -22.14 -4.99 7.01
N ALA A 87 -21.92 -6.30 6.78
CA ALA A 87 -20.88 -7.05 7.47
C ALA A 87 -19.47 -6.54 7.12
N ASP A 88 -19.28 -6.03 5.90
CA ASP A 88 -17.97 -5.60 5.40
C ASP A 88 -17.54 -4.24 5.99
N ILE A 89 -18.49 -3.49 6.56
CA ILE A 89 -18.26 -2.17 7.18
C ILE A 89 -18.47 -2.18 8.69
N ALA A 90 -18.86 -3.32 9.26
CA ALA A 90 -19.21 -3.42 10.67
C ALA A 90 -17.94 -3.28 11.52
N GLY A 91 -17.83 -2.16 12.24
CA GLY A 91 -16.65 -1.84 13.07
C GLY A 91 -15.68 -0.85 12.44
N SER A 92 -15.76 -0.61 11.13
CA SER A 92 -15.00 0.44 10.45
C SER A 92 -15.44 1.82 10.95
N ARG A 93 -14.51 2.77 11.01
CA ARG A 93 -14.79 4.16 11.39
C ARG A 93 -14.82 5.08 10.19
N ALA A 94 -15.70 6.08 10.19
CA ALA A 94 -15.71 7.08 9.15
C ALA A 94 -14.50 8.03 9.30
N THR A 95 -13.70 8.25 8.26
CA THR A 95 -12.59 9.23 8.27
C THR A 95 -13.06 10.66 8.03
N SER A 96 -14.27 10.82 7.51
CA SER A 96 -14.91 12.09 7.20
C SER A 96 -16.41 12.04 7.52
N SER A 97 -17.06 13.21 7.54
CA SER A 97 -18.51 13.25 7.75
C SER A 97 -19.24 12.73 6.51
N ILE A 98 -20.12 11.75 6.72
CA ILE A 98 -20.93 11.13 5.67
C ILE A 98 -22.37 11.60 5.86
N PRO A 99 -22.96 12.33 4.89
CA PRO A 99 -24.32 12.81 5.01
C PRO A 99 -25.34 11.68 4.88
N GLU A 100 -26.55 11.91 5.40
CA GLU A 100 -27.70 11.03 5.24
C GLU A 100 -27.93 10.68 3.75
N ARG A 101 -28.28 9.42 3.48
CA ARG A 101 -28.51 8.85 2.13
C ARG A 101 -27.28 8.78 1.22
N ALA A 102 -26.08 9.08 1.73
CA ALA A 102 -24.86 8.82 0.97
C ALA A 102 -24.56 7.32 0.89
N VAL A 103 -24.07 6.88 -0.27
CA VAL A 103 -23.56 5.52 -0.49
C VAL A 103 -22.22 5.39 0.23
N ILE A 104 -22.06 4.31 1.00
CA ILE A 104 -20.82 4.04 1.72
C ILE A 104 -19.78 3.50 0.73
N CYS A 105 -18.66 4.19 0.65
CA CYS A 105 -17.51 3.82 -0.15
C CYS A 105 -16.28 3.65 0.75
N PRO A 106 -15.32 2.76 0.40
CA PRO A 106 -14.09 2.55 1.15
C PRO A 106 -13.28 3.81 1.42
N VAL A 107 -13.33 4.79 0.51
CA VAL A 107 -12.65 6.10 0.67
C VAL A 107 -13.10 6.88 1.91
N TYR A 108 -14.32 6.62 2.41
CA TYR A 108 -14.84 7.25 3.63
C TYR A 108 -14.52 6.46 4.89
N LEU A 109 -13.98 5.26 4.76
CA LEU A 109 -13.72 4.34 5.86
C LEU A 109 -12.25 4.37 6.25
N GLU A 110 -12.01 4.25 7.55
CA GLU A 110 -10.70 3.95 8.10
C GLU A 110 -10.40 2.51 7.71
N GLN A 111 -9.36 2.33 6.92
CA GLN A 111 -8.88 1.01 6.54
C GLN A 111 -8.38 0.32 7.82
N GLU A 112 -8.86 -0.90 8.12
CA GLU A 112 -8.41 -1.68 9.28
C GLU A 112 -6.96 -2.19 9.13
N ASP A 113 -6.05 -1.39 8.58
CA ASP A 113 -4.62 -1.71 8.48
C ASP A 113 -3.90 -1.59 9.85
N GLY A 114 -4.64 -1.32 10.94
CA GLY A 114 -4.07 -0.98 12.24
C GLY A 114 -3.96 -2.12 13.26
N ALA A 115 -4.47 -3.32 12.97
CA ALA A 115 -4.33 -4.45 13.88
C ALA A 115 -2.96 -5.11 13.68
N ILE A 116 -1.93 -4.57 14.36
CA ILE A 116 -0.60 -5.19 14.41
C ILE A 116 -0.72 -6.56 15.10
N GLU A 117 -0.76 -7.62 14.30
CA GLU A 117 -0.78 -9.00 14.81
C GLU A 117 0.65 -9.43 15.16
N VAL A 118 0.88 -9.68 16.46
CA VAL A 118 2.20 -10.07 16.96
C VAL A 118 2.29 -11.60 17.02
N PRO A 119 3.25 -12.23 16.32
CA PRO A 119 3.44 -13.68 16.38
C PRO A 119 3.66 -14.18 17.82
N ALA A 120 3.09 -15.35 18.14
CA ALA A 120 3.22 -15.95 19.47
C ALA A 120 4.69 -16.16 19.86
N GLY A 121 5.05 -15.75 21.08
CA GLY A 121 6.44 -15.86 21.58
C GLY A 121 7.36 -14.70 21.18
N THR A 122 6.86 -13.71 20.45
CA THR A 122 7.62 -12.49 20.08
C THR A 122 7.01 -11.23 20.67
N VAL A 123 7.75 -10.12 20.60
CA VAL A 123 7.36 -8.79 21.03
C VAL A 123 7.54 -7.83 19.86
N ALA A 124 6.51 -7.04 19.56
CA ALA A 124 6.59 -5.99 18.56
C ALA A 124 7.39 -4.79 19.10
N VAL A 125 8.47 -4.44 18.41
CA VAL A 125 9.32 -3.29 18.75
C VAL A 125 9.41 -2.37 17.54
N SER A 126 9.05 -1.09 17.72
CA SER A 126 9.21 -0.07 16.70
C SER A 126 10.65 0.46 16.72
N VAL A 127 11.33 0.36 15.58
CA VAL A 127 12.71 0.80 15.39
C VAL A 127 12.72 1.91 14.33
N PRO A 128 13.24 3.11 14.66
CA PRO A 128 13.48 4.15 13.66
C PRO A 128 14.60 3.69 12.74
N VAL A 129 14.36 3.78 11.44
CA VAL A 129 15.33 3.38 10.43
C VAL A 129 15.11 4.21 9.18
N ASP A 130 16.21 4.68 8.59
CA ASP A 130 16.20 5.42 7.32
C ASP A 130 16.38 4.47 6.13
N GLU A 131 16.04 4.90 4.91
CA GLU A 131 16.17 4.07 3.70
C GLU A 131 17.58 3.48 3.50
N GLU A 132 18.62 4.27 3.78
CA GLU A 132 20.02 3.85 3.65
C GLU A 132 20.40 2.71 4.62
N HIS A 133 19.68 2.60 5.73
CA HIS A 133 19.85 1.58 6.76
C HIS A 133 18.75 0.50 6.69
N ALA A 134 17.85 0.55 5.70
CA ALA A 134 16.71 -0.35 5.52
C ALA A 134 16.65 -0.94 4.10
N VAL A 135 17.79 -1.37 3.56
CA VAL A 135 17.89 -2.01 2.23
C VAL A 135 17.26 -1.13 1.13
N GLY A 136 17.49 0.19 1.18
CA GLY A 136 16.93 1.14 0.22
C GLY A 136 15.41 1.26 0.27
N GLY A 137 14.78 0.92 1.39
CA GLY A 137 13.33 0.97 1.55
C GLY A 137 12.58 -0.23 0.96
N ALA A 138 13.28 -1.29 0.53
CA ALA A 138 12.67 -2.45 -0.12
C ALA A 138 11.99 -3.44 0.86
N ILE A 139 12.09 -3.18 2.17
CA ILE A 139 11.57 -4.06 3.22
C ILE A 139 10.04 -3.98 3.26
N SER A 140 9.39 -5.13 3.16
CA SER A 140 7.94 -5.28 3.23
C SER A 140 7.49 -6.03 4.50
N PRO A 141 6.27 -5.79 5.00
CA PRO A 141 5.69 -6.64 6.05
C PRO A 141 5.71 -8.12 5.65
N GLY A 142 6.16 -8.97 6.57
CA GLY A 142 6.38 -10.41 6.36
C GLY A 142 7.82 -10.80 6.05
N ASP A 143 8.69 -9.85 5.71
CA ASP A 143 10.10 -10.14 5.45
C ASP A 143 10.86 -10.53 6.73
N GLN A 144 11.84 -11.42 6.60
CA GLN A 144 12.80 -11.73 7.66
C GLN A 144 14.03 -10.87 7.48
N VAL A 145 14.36 -10.05 8.48
CA VAL A 145 15.49 -9.12 8.44
C VAL A 145 16.50 -9.45 9.54
N ASP A 146 17.77 -9.22 9.23
CA ASP A 146 18.85 -9.27 10.19
C ASP A 146 19.11 -7.87 10.75
N VAL A 147 19.04 -7.74 12.08
CA VAL A 147 19.22 -6.49 12.82
C VAL A 147 20.68 -6.38 13.23
N TYR A 148 21.37 -5.41 12.65
CA TYR A 148 22.75 -5.09 12.99
C TYR A 148 22.82 -3.86 13.89
N VAL A 149 23.76 -3.88 14.84
CA VAL A 149 24.03 -2.75 15.71
C VAL A 149 25.47 -2.29 15.52
N SER A 150 25.65 -1.03 15.13
CA SER A 150 26.96 -0.40 15.03
C SER A 150 27.47 -0.01 16.41
N ASN A 151 28.63 -0.54 16.78
CA ASN A 151 29.37 -0.16 17.98
C ASN A 151 30.82 0.14 17.57
N ASN A 152 31.27 1.37 17.84
CA ASN A 152 32.62 1.84 17.48
C ASN A 152 32.99 1.71 15.98
N GLY A 153 32.00 1.80 15.08
CA GLY A 153 32.21 1.75 13.64
C GLY A 153 32.22 0.35 13.02
N VAL A 154 32.00 -0.70 13.82
CA VAL A 154 31.76 -2.07 13.35
C VAL A 154 30.31 -2.45 13.67
N ALA A 155 29.61 -3.04 12.70
CA ALA A 155 28.24 -3.50 12.88
C ALA A 155 28.23 -5.00 13.19
N ASP A 156 27.72 -5.35 14.37
CA ASP A 156 27.56 -6.74 14.80
C ASP A 156 26.10 -7.18 14.61
N LEU A 157 25.90 -8.43 14.20
CA LEU A 157 24.56 -9.02 14.09
C LEU A 157 23.99 -9.25 15.50
N LEU A 158 22.85 -8.61 15.79
CA LEU A 158 22.19 -8.74 17.09
C LEU A 158 21.18 -9.89 17.10
N CYS A 159 20.26 -9.90 16.13
CA CYS A 159 19.22 -10.91 16.01
C CYS A 159 18.58 -10.88 14.62
N ARG A 160 17.93 -11.98 14.24
CA ARG A 160 16.98 -12.06 13.12
C ARG A 160 15.58 -11.75 13.62
N ALA A 161 14.83 -10.94 12.91
CA ALA A 161 13.49 -10.50 13.29
C ALA A 161 12.56 -10.47 12.08
N GLY A 162 11.28 -10.80 12.29
CA GLY A 162 10.26 -10.63 11.27
C GLY A 162 9.75 -9.19 11.22
N VAL A 163 9.52 -8.64 10.04
CA VAL A 163 8.93 -7.31 9.88
C VAL A 163 7.42 -7.45 9.98
N ILE A 164 6.81 -6.79 10.98
CA ILE A 164 5.36 -6.79 11.15
C ILE A 164 4.74 -5.67 10.32
N ASP A 165 5.35 -4.49 10.33
CA ASP A 165 4.83 -3.32 9.63
C ASP A 165 5.95 -2.31 9.32
N THR A 166 5.76 -1.45 8.33
CA THR A 166 6.70 -0.38 7.96
C THR A 166 5.96 0.92 7.67
N SER A 167 6.64 2.06 7.86
CA SER A 167 6.04 3.38 7.58
C SER A 167 5.67 3.62 6.11
N ALA A 168 6.14 2.75 5.21
CA ALA A 168 5.81 2.75 3.79
C ALA A 168 4.62 1.86 3.44
N HIS A 169 4.18 1.00 4.37
CA HIS A 169 2.99 0.17 4.18
C HIS A 169 1.72 1.02 4.10
N GLY A 170 0.80 0.66 3.20
CA GLY A 170 -0.49 1.36 3.00
C GLY A 170 -0.43 2.68 2.21
N LYS A 171 0.76 3.18 1.81
CA LYS A 171 0.86 4.34 0.92
C LYS A 171 1.04 3.90 -0.54
N GLU A 172 -0.04 3.96 -1.31
CA GLU A 172 -0.04 3.70 -2.76
C GLU A 172 0.76 4.73 -3.60
N THR A 173 1.42 5.70 -2.95
CA THR A 173 2.26 6.69 -3.64
C THR A 173 3.68 6.17 -3.75
N GLU A 174 4.11 5.88 -4.98
CA GLU A 174 5.51 5.56 -5.31
C GLU A 174 6.45 6.65 -4.77
N GLY A 175 7.45 6.22 -3.97
CA GLY A 175 8.46 7.10 -3.39
C GLY A 175 8.33 7.37 -1.89
N THR A 176 7.84 6.41 -1.10
CA THR A 176 7.75 6.59 0.35
C THR A 176 9.04 6.19 1.05
N THR A 177 9.71 7.18 1.64
CA THR A 177 10.83 6.97 2.55
C THR A 177 10.41 6.20 3.79
N ILE A 178 11.07 5.07 4.04
CA ILE A 178 10.93 4.37 5.33
C ILE A 178 11.57 5.23 6.40
N SER A 179 10.82 5.44 7.49
CA SER A 179 11.24 6.19 8.69
C SER A 179 11.24 5.32 9.95
N TRP A 180 10.46 4.25 9.93
CA TRP A 180 10.39 3.26 11.00
C TRP A 180 9.95 1.91 10.45
N ALA A 181 10.36 0.85 11.15
CA ALA A 181 9.90 -0.51 10.95
C ALA A 181 9.52 -1.11 12.30
N THR A 182 8.41 -1.85 12.36
CA THR A 182 7.98 -2.61 13.52
C THR A 182 8.43 -4.05 13.35
N LEU A 183 9.27 -4.52 14.26
CA LEU A 183 9.91 -5.83 14.20
C LEU A 183 9.35 -6.76 15.27
N ALA A 184 9.14 -8.03 14.92
CA ALA A 184 8.84 -9.13 15.83
C ALA A 184 10.16 -9.69 16.38
N ILE A 185 10.43 -9.41 17.65
CA ILE A 185 11.70 -9.74 18.32
C ILE A 185 11.45 -10.68 19.49
N GLU A 186 12.36 -11.62 19.74
CA GLU A 186 12.33 -12.46 20.92
C GLU A 186 12.45 -11.62 22.21
N PRO A 187 11.70 -11.94 23.28
CA PRO A 187 11.65 -11.13 24.50
C PRO A 187 13.01 -10.94 25.19
N GLU A 188 13.93 -11.88 25.02
CA GLU A 188 15.28 -11.81 25.60
C GLU A 188 16.16 -10.73 24.95
N ARG A 189 15.92 -10.43 23.66
CA ARG A 189 16.71 -9.47 22.86
C ARG A 189 16.14 -8.05 22.85
N VAL A 190 14.90 -7.86 23.29
CA VAL A 190 14.19 -6.56 23.29
C VAL A 190 15.00 -5.45 23.97
N THR A 191 15.63 -5.76 25.11
CA THR A 191 16.41 -4.77 25.87
C THR A 191 17.61 -4.25 25.08
N GLU A 192 18.30 -5.13 24.36
CA GLU A 192 19.48 -4.79 23.56
C GLU A 192 19.07 -3.96 22.34
N VAL A 193 17.97 -4.32 21.68
CA VAL A 193 17.42 -3.60 20.53
C VAL A 193 16.99 -2.20 20.94
N LEU A 194 16.21 -2.06 22.02
CA LEU A 194 15.77 -0.74 22.51
C LEU A 194 16.96 0.15 22.90
N ALA A 195 18.02 -0.42 23.47
CA ALA A 195 19.23 0.31 23.81
C ALA A 195 20.02 0.77 22.56
N ALA A 196 20.06 -0.05 21.50
CA ALA A 196 20.67 0.30 20.23
C ALA A 196 19.86 1.36 19.47
N THR A 197 18.53 1.22 19.47
CA THR A 197 17.59 2.20 18.92
C THR A 197 17.76 3.57 19.58
N ALA A 198 17.88 3.62 20.91
CA ALA A 198 18.10 4.89 21.63
C ALA A 198 19.41 5.59 21.25
N LYS A 199 20.40 4.85 20.73
CA LYS A 199 21.69 5.38 20.25
C LYS A 199 21.70 5.69 18.75
N GLY A 200 20.69 5.25 17.99
CA GLY A 200 20.59 5.45 16.55
C GLY A 200 21.58 4.64 15.72
N SER A 201 21.99 3.46 16.20
CA SER A 201 23.03 2.65 15.55
C SER A 201 22.51 1.36 14.91
N VAL A 202 21.24 1.32 14.50
CA VAL A 202 20.59 0.10 13.99
C VAL A 202 20.51 0.13 12.46
N SER A 203 20.91 -0.98 11.84
CA SER A 203 20.77 -1.23 10.40
C SER A 203 20.05 -2.55 10.15
N LEU A 204 19.19 -2.60 9.14
CA LEU A 204 18.45 -3.79 8.73
C LEU A 204 19.01 -4.30 7.40
N THR A 205 19.16 -5.62 7.31
CA THR A 205 19.54 -6.29 6.07
C THR A 205 18.57 -7.42 5.77
N LEU A 206 18.41 -7.76 4.48
CA LEU A 206 17.54 -8.85 4.04
C LEU A 206 18.41 -10.07 3.68
N PRO A 207 18.56 -11.05 4.58
CA PRO A 207 19.29 -12.28 4.29
C PRO A 207 18.56 -13.14 3.25
N ASP A 208 19.33 -13.94 2.50
CA ASP A 208 18.74 -14.99 1.69
C ASP A 208 18.16 -16.10 2.57
N ALA A 209 17.02 -16.67 2.16
CA ALA A 209 16.28 -17.68 2.93
C ALA A 209 17.04 -19.00 3.14
N THR A 210 18.22 -19.16 2.54
CA THR A 210 19.08 -20.35 2.69
C THR A 210 20.15 -20.22 3.78
N LEU A 211 20.39 -19.02 4.31
CA LEU A 211 21.45 -18.74 5.29
C LEU A 211 21.15 -19.28 6.71
N ASP A 212 19.94 -19.78 6.97
CA ASP A 212 19.57 -20.44 8.24
C ASP A 212 20.25 -21.81 8.45
N GLN A 213 20.86 -22.40 7.41
CA GLN A 213 21.37 -23.78 7.49
C GLN A 213 22.84 -23.92 7.94
N GLU A 214 23.62 -22.83 8.01
CA GLU A 214 25.07 -22.93 8.31
C GLU A 214 25.44 -22.62 9.77
N ALA A 215 24.53 -22.08 10.59
CA ALA A 215 24.83 -21.69 11.97
C ALA A 215 24.65 -22.80 13.03
N GLU A 216 24.00 -23.92 12.71
CA GLU A 216 23.62 -24.99 13.66
C GLU A 216 24.28 -26.37 13.37
N GLY A 217 25.38 -26.42 12.60
CA GLY A 217 26.00 -27.69 12.18
C GLY A 217 27.51 -27.63 12.04
N GLY A 218 28.24 -27.54 13.15
CA GLY A 218 29.71 -27.47 13.10
C GLY A 218 30.44 -27.92 14.37
N SER A 219 30.07 -29.06 14.95
CA SER A 219 30.89 -29.73 15.97
C SER A 219 30.98 -31.22 15.69
N THR A 220 32.12 -31.71 15.19
CA THR A 220 33.01 -32.69 15.86
C THR A 220 34.10 -33.18 14.90
N ASP A 221 35.32 -33.17 15.43
CA ASP A 221 36.45 -34.08 15.20
C ASP A 221 36.97 -34.33 13.78
N ASP A 222 38.20 -33.86 13.52
CA ASP A 222 39.32 -34.79 13.52
C ASP A 222 40.66 -34.05 13.67
N ALA A 223 41.41 -34.46 14.69
CA ALA A 223 42.80 -34.13 14.88
C ALA A 223 43.59 -35.45 14.84
N GLU A 224 44.46 -35.64 13.84
CA GLU A 224 45.76 -36.31 14.06
C GLU A 224 46.74 -36.08 12.89
N GLU A 225 47.90 -35.52 13.28
CA GLU A 225 49.31 -35.74 12.87
C GLU A 225 49.66 -36.16 11.42
N ALA A 226 50.42 -35.35 10.68
CA ALA A 226 51.90 -35.19 10.65
C ALA A 226 52.66 -36.33 9.91
N ASP A 227 53.41 -36.00 8.85
CA ASP A 227 54.90 -35.99 8.85
C ASP A 227 55.50 -35.89 7.42
N GLU A 228 56.42 -34.93 7.28
CA GLU A 228 57.69 -34.85 6.51
C GLU A 228 57.87 -35.47 5.10
N ALA A 229 58.40 -34.64 4.18
CA ALA A 229 59.68 -34.94 3.51
C ALA A 229 60.28 -33.69 2.82
N ALA A 230 61.49 -33.35 3.25
CA ALA A 230 62.36 -32.29 2.74
C ALA A 230 62.89 -32.50 1.31
N SER A 231 63.27 -31.40 0.65
CA SER A 231 64.33 -31.38 -0.37
C SER A 231 65.04 -30.03 -0.38
N ASP A 232 66.34 -30.11 -0.13
CA ASP A 232 67.37 -29.05 -0.10
C ASP A 232 67.49 -28.19 -1.37
N GLY A 233 67.69 -26.88 -1.15
CA GLY A 233 68.93 -26.15 -1.49
C GLY A 233 69.25 -25.78 -2.95
N LYS A 234 69.28 -24.47 -3.25
CA LYS A 234 70.47 -23.77 -3.80
C LYS A 234 70.30 -22.24 -3.80
N ALA A 235 71.26 -21.54 -3.19
CA ALA A 235 71.45 -20.10 -3.25
C ALA A 235 72.14 -19.68 -4.56
N ASP A 236 71.87 -18.45 -5.04
CA ASP A 236 72.89 -17.57 -5.63
C ASP A 236 72.47 -16.10 -5.52
N ASP A 237 73.49 -15.28 -5.23
CA ASP A 237 73.53 -13.87 -4.86
C ASP A 237 73.95 -12.99 -6.07
N ALA A 238 73.44 -11.75 -6.10
CA ALA A 238 73.94 -10.52 -6.77
C ALA A 238 72.73 -9.61 -7.05
N GLY A 239 72.59 -8.38 -6.57
CA GLY A 239 73.57 -7.36 -6.27
C GLY A 239 73.48 -6.25 -7.33
N ALA A 240 72.87 -5.10 -7.02
CA ALA A 240 73.23 -3.78 -7.53
C ALA A 240 72.34 -2.67 -6.94
N GLU A 241 73.02 -1.71 -6.33
CA GLU A 241 72.54 -0.47 -5.73
C GLU A 241 72.18 0.59 -6.79
N GLY A 242 71.42 1.61 -6.37
CA GLY A 242 71.08 2.77 -7.19
C GLY A 242 70.45 3.89 -6.36
N ASP A 243 71.33 4.66 -5.72
CA ASP A 243 71.16 5.81 -4.85
C ASP A 243 70.58 7.07 -5.56
N GLY A 244 70.12 8.07 -4.77
CA GLY A 244 69.86 9.45 -5.21
C GLY A 244 68.43 9.93 -4.96
N ASP A 245 68.08 10.44 -3.78
CA ASP A 245 68.36 11.78 -3.20
C ASP A 245 67.28 12.85 -3.49
N ALA A 246 67.08 13.68 -2.48
CA ALA A 246 65.98 14.55 -2.18
C ALA A 246 65.81 15.76 -3.13
N SER A 247 64.62 16.37 -3.07
CA SER A 247 64.53 17.77 -2.61
C SER A 247 63.10 18.20 -2.33
N ALA A 248 62.98 18.92 -1.22
CA ALA A 248 61.85 19.71 -0.80
C ALA A 248 61.45 20.81 -1.80
N GLY A 249 60.18 21.25 -1.69
CA GLY A 249 59.66 22.50 -2.23
C GLY A 249 58.46 22.95 -1.40
N LYS A 250 58.65 24.00 -0.62
CA LYS A 250 57.70 24.67 0.28
C LYS A 250 57.31 26.03 -0.32
N GLU A 251 56.09 26.49 0.01
CA GLU A 251 55.57 27.88 -0.09
C GLU A 251 55.23 28.39 -1.52
N ALA A 252 54.24 29.27 -1.77
CA ALA A 252 53.16 29.88 -0.99
C ALA A 252 52.20 30.65 -1.95
N ASP A 253 51.07 31.10 -1.38
CA ASP A 253 50.35 32.35 -1.68
C ASP A 253 49.42 32.38 -2.91
N GLY A 254 48.21 32.94 -2.92
CA GLY A 254 47.45 33.74 -1.96
C GLY A 254 46.30 34.48 -2.68
N ALA A 255 45.44 35.12 -1.90
CA ALA A 255 44.50 36.21 -2.23
C ALA A 255 43.14 35.93 -2.93
N ALA A 256 42.05 36.21 -2.18
CA ALA A 256 40.97 37.18 -2.46
C ALA A 256 39.75 36.86 -1.57
N ALA A 257 38.90 37.76 -1.08
CA ALA A 257 38.88 39.20 -0.89
C ALA A 257 37.67 39.50 0.01
N ASP A 258 37.76 40.57 0.79
CA ASP A 258 36.72 41.17 1.63
C ASP A 258 35.65 41.89 0.79
N ALA A 259 34.37 41.77 1.16
CA ALA A 259 33.33 42.76 0.81
C ALA A 259 32.12 42.69 1.76
N ALA A 260 31.63 43.88 2.10
CA ALA A 260 30.81 44.21 3.24
C ALA A 260 29.28 44.29 2.97
N ALA A 261 28.54 44.25 4.09
CA ALA A 261 27.37 45.06 4.48
C ALA A 261 26.06 45.09 3.65
N SER A 262 24.96 44.77 4.34
CA SER A 262 23.62 45.43 4.29
C SER A 262 22.67 44.64 5.23
N GLY A 263 22.23 45.16 6.38
CA GLY A 263 20.95 45.88 6.57
C GLY A 263 19.76 44.88 6.66
N GLY A 264 18.85 44.83 7.62
CA GLY A 264 18.33 45.77 8.61
C GLY A 264 16.80 45.62 8.63
N GLY A 265 16.20 45.30 9.79
CA GLY A 265 14.82 45.62 10.19
C GLY A 265 13.62 44.98 9.48
N ALA A 266 12.89 44.12 10.19
CA ALA A 266 11.45 44.25 10.55
C ALA A 266 11.03 43.01 11.35
#